data_AF-A0A953EFX5-F1
#
_entry.id   AF-A0A953EFX5-F1
#
_cell.length_a   1.000
_cell.length_b   1.000
_cell.length_c   1.000
_cell.angle_alpha   90.00
_cell.angle_beta   90.00
_cell.angle_gamma   90.00
#
_symmetry.space_group_name_H-M   'P 1'
#
loop_
_entity.id
_entity.type
_entity.pdbx_description
1 polymer ?
#
loop_
_entity_poly.entity_id
_entity_poly.type
_entity_poly.pdbx_seq_one_letter_code
_entity_poly.pdbx_strand_id
1 'polypeptide(L)'
;MKPTDTSNPEYFHKVVDCQWACPAHTPVPEYIRLIAAGRYTDAYMINWYSNVFPGILGRTCDRPCEPACRRGRVEKEPVAICRLKRVAADNKEDVRARLTPIPEQRNGKRIACVGAGPASLTVARDLAPLGYEIHIFDSEPKGGGFIRSQIPRFRLPEEIIDEEVGYITDRGGVITHYGQR
;
A
#
# COMPACT_ATOMS: atom_id res chain seq x y z
N MET A 1 30.86 15.17 15.79
CA MET A 1 29.51 14.60 15.57
C MET A 1 28.84 14.49 16.94
N LYS A 2 27.60 14.96 17.12
CA LYS A 2 26.91 14.76 18.41
C LYS A 2 26.57 13.26 18.58
N PRO A 3 26.76 12.67 19.77
CA PRO A 3 26.36 11.30 20.04
C PRO A 3 24.86 11.09 19.78
N THR A 4 24.49 9.88 19.37
CA THR A 4 23.10 9.46 19.23
C THR A 4 22.40 9.49 20.59
N ASP A 5 21.29 10.22 20.67
CA ASP A 5 20.44 10.23 21.86
C ASP A 5 19.59 8.95 21.89
N THR A 6 19.92 8.05 22.81
CA THR A 6 19.22 6.76 22.98
C THR A 6 18.07 6.85 23.99
N SER A 7 17.87 7.99 24.64
CA SER A 7 16.84 8.17 25.66
C SER A 7 15.44 8.38 25.07
N ASN A 8 15.36 8.86 23.82
CA ASN A 8 14.10 9.03 23.08
C ASN A 8 13.97 7.97 21.96
N PRO A 9 13.00 7.03 22.05
CA PRO A 9 12.73 6.04 21.01
C PRO A 9 12.46 6.63 19.62
N GLU A 10 11.88 7.84 19.54
CA GLU A 10 11.63 8.52 18.27
C GLU A 10 12.92 8.87 17.52
N TYR A 11 14.03 9.06 18.24
CA TYR A 11 15.32 9.33 17.64
C TYR A 11 15.72 8.20 16.70
N PHE A 12 15.52 6.94 17.11
CA PHE A 12 15.84 5.76 16.29
C PHE A 12 14.95 5.66 15.04
N HIS A 13 13.70 6.09 15.13
CA HIS A 13 12.79 6.11 13.97
C HIS A 13 13.19 7.20 12.96
N LYS A 14 13.73 8.33 13.43
CA LYS A 14 14.28 9.42 12.59
C LYS A 14 15.57 9.03 11.87
N VAL A 15 16.31 7.99 12.29
CA VAL A 15 17.59 7.61 11.66
C VAL A 15 17.42 7.18 10.19
N VAL A 16 16.21 6.77 9.80
CA VAL A 16 15.88 6.36 8.41
C VAL A 16 15.00 7.43 7.75
N ASP A 17 15.63 8.53 7.31
CA ASP A 17 14.95 9.71 6.75
C ASP A 17 13.88 9.37 5.69
N CYS A 18 14.15 8.43 4.78
CA CYS A 18 13.20 8.07 3.72
C CYS A 18 11.95 7.34 4.25
N GLN A 19 12.08 6.56 5.32
CA GLN A 19 10.96 5.92 6.01
C GLN A 19 10.20 6.93 6.86
N TRP A 20 10.90 7.84 7.54
CA TRP A 20 10.28 8.91 8.31
C TRP A 20 9.48 9.88 7.43
N ALA A 21 10.00 10.21 6.24
CA ALA A 21 9.32 11.09 5.29
C ALA A 21 8.14 10.43 4.57
N CYS A 22 8.01 9.09 4.62
CA CYS A 22 6.87 8.40 4.05
C CYS A 22 5.67 8.50 5.02
N PRO A 23 4.50 8.99 4.57
CA PRO A 23 3.31 9.06 5.44
C PRO A 23 2.86 7.70 5.99
N ALA A 24 3.17 6.61 5.27
CA ALA A 24 2.87 5.25 5.69
C ALA A 24 4.00 4.60 6.52
N HIS A 25 5.08 5.34 6.81
CA HIS A 25 6.28 4.83 7.49
C HIS A 25 6.80 3.50 6.94
N THR A 26 6.69 3.32 5.62
CA THR A 26 7.04 2.07 4.97
C THR A 26 8.54 1.76 5.14
N PRO A 27 8.93 0.51 5.40
CA PRO A 27 10.33 0.15 5.66
C PRO A 27 11.14 0.13 4.36
N VAL A 28 11.46 1.32 3.84
CA VAL A 28 12.15 1.54 2.57
C VAL A 28 13.43 0.71 2.43
N PRO A 29 14.35 0.70 3.41
CA PRO A 29 15.60 -0.04 3.26
C PRO A 29 15.40 -1.56 3.21
N GLU A 30 14.32 -2.08 3.78
CA GLU A 30 14.08 -3.52 3.86
C GLU A 30 13.65 -4.07 2.50
N TYR A 31 12.58 -3.53 1.90
CA TYR A 31 12.13 -4.03 0.61
C TYR A 31 13.14 -3.76 -0.51
N ILE A 32 13.96 -2.70 -0.42
CA ILE A 32 15.03 -2.47 -1.40
C ILE A 32 16.08 -3.59 -1.35
N ARG A 33 16.44 -4.09 -0.17
CA ARG A 33 17.35 -5.24 -0.05
C ARG A 33 16.73 -6.51 -0.63
N LEU A 34 15.43 -6.71 -0.42
CA LEU A 34 14.71 -7.85 -1.01
C LEU A 34 14.68 -7.77 -2.53
N ILE A 35 14.44 -6.57 -3.10
CA ILE A 35 14.54 -6.33 -4.56
C ILE A 35 15.94 -6.65 -5.07
N ALA A 36 16.98 -6.19 -4.37
CA ALA A 36 18.37 -6.46 -4.75
C ALA A 36 18.72 -7.96 -4.71
N ALA A 37 18.04 -8.73 -3.86
CA ALA A 37 18.17 -10.18 -3.77
C ALA A 37 17.24 -10.94 -4.76
N GLY A 38 16.53 -10.26 -5.65
CA GLY A 38 15.56 -10.87 -6.58
C GLY A 38 14.27 -11.37 -5.92
N ARG A 39 14.05 -11.06 -4.63
CA ARG A 39 12.89 -11.48 -3.84
C ARG A 39 11.73 -10.48 -3.99
N TYR A 40 11.21 -10.33 -5.20
CA TYR A 40 10.21 -9.30 -5.54
C TYR A 40 8.88 -9.49 -4.80
N THR A 41 8.38 -10.73 -4.69
CA THR A 41 7.13 -11.01 -3.97
C THR A 41 7.26 -10.64 -2.49
N ASP A 42 8.40 -10.92 -1.86
CA ASP A 42 8.63 -10.55 -0.46
C ASP A 42 8.75 -9.03 -0.30
N ALA A 43 9.45 -8.36 -1.21
CA ALA A 43 9.52 -6.89 -1.24
C ALA A 43 8.13 -6.25 -1.41
N TYR A 44 7.27 -6.84 -2.24
CA TYR A 44 5.89 -6.41 -2.39
C TYR A 44 5.12 -6.60 -1.08
N MET A 45 5.24 -7.76 -0.43
CA MET A 45 4.53 -8.03 0.83
C MET A 45 4.96 -7.08 1.96
N ILE A 46 6.25 -6.75 2.04
CA ILE A 46 6.73 -5.71 2.98
C ILE A 46 6.05 -4.37 2.72
N ASN A 47 5.89 -3.97 1.45
CA ASN A 47 5.15 -2.76 1.12
C ASN A 47 3.66 -2.89 1.41
N TRP A 48 3.06 -4.07 1.16
CA TRP A 48 1.64 -4.35 1.40
C TRP A 48 1.27 -4.14 2.86
N TYR A 49 2.12 -4.50 3.82
CA TYR A 49 1.79 -4.30 5.23
C TYR A 49 1.59 -2.82 5.58
N SER A 50 2.51 -1.95 5.17
CA SER A 50 2.43 -0.51 5.45
C SER A 50 1.52 0.26 4.50
N ASN A 51 1.42 -0.17 3.24
CA ASN A 51 0.68 0.52 2.20
C ASN A 51 -0.39 -0.39 1.61
N VAL A 52 -1.59 0.15 1.43
CA VAL A 52 -2.76 -0.61 0.95
C VAL A 52 -2.65 -0.98 -0.54
N PHE A 53 -1.93 -0.18 -1.34
CA PHE A 53 -1.81 -0.36 -2.79
C PHE A 53 -0.36 -0.19 -3.30
N PRO A 54 0.56 -1.14 -3.05
CA PRO A 54 1.96 -1.00 -3.46
C PRO A 54 2.19 -0.75 -4.96
N GLY A 55 1.47 -1.44 -5.83
CA GLY A 55 1.56 -1.36 -7.30
C GLY A 55 1.04 -0.05 -7.87
N ILE A 56 -0.08 0.46 -7.33
CA ILE A 56 -0.60 1.80 -7.61
C ILE A 56 0.40 2.86 -7.12
N LEU A 57 0.86 2.76 -5.87
CA LEU A 57 1.80 3.72 -5.29
C LEU A 57 3.15 3.75 -6.02
N GLY A 58 3.63 2.63 -6.57
CA GLY A 58 4.82 2.58 -7.41
C GLY A 58 4.71 3.44 -8.69
N ARG A 59 3.48 3.82 -9.08
CA ARG A 59 3.17 4.60 -10.29
C ARG A 59 2.73 6.03 -9.98
N THR A 60 2.04 6.24 -8.87
CA THR A 60 1.34 7.51 -8.59
C THR A 60 1.86 8.28 -7.40
N CYS A 61 2.67 7.69 -6.52
CA CYS A 61 3.19 8.35 -5.32
C CYS A 61 3.96 9.64 -5.64
N ASP A 62 3.78 10.67 -4.81
CA ASP A 62 4.50 11.95 -4.85
C ASP A 62 5.94 11.87 -4.31
N ARG A 63 6.34 10.68 -3.83
CA ARG A 63 7.72 10.34 -3.47
C ARG A 63 8.36 11.24 -2.41
N PRO A 64 7.69 11.58 -1.30
CA PRO A 64 8.29 12.41 -0.24
C PRO A 64 9.56 11.77 0.37
N CYS A 65 9.72 10.46 0.22
CA CYS A 65 10.89 9.70 0.65
C CYS A 65 12.15 9.92 -0.18
N GLU A 66 12.05 10.34 -1.46
CA GLU A 66 13.19 10.51 -2.35
C GLU A 66 13.99 11.79 -2.02
N PRO A 67 13.37 12.97 -1.83
CA PRO A 67 14.09 14.17 -1.38
C PRO A 67 14.74 14.01 0.00
N ALA A 68 14.14 13.21 0.88
CA ALA A 68 14.69 12.91 2.20
C ALA A 68 15.80 11.84 2.18
N CYS A 69 16.07 11.21 1.03
CA CYS A 69 16.98 10.08 0.96
C CYS A 69 18.42 10.48 1.33
N ARG A 70 18.97 9.85 2.38
CA ARG A 70 20.35 10.07 2.83
C ARG A 70 21.40 9.82 1.75
N ARG A 71 21.08 9.05 0.70
CA ARG A 71 21.99 8.81 -0.44
C ARG A 71 22.34 10.11 -1.17
N GLY A 72 21.43 11.09 -1.21
CA GLY A 72 21.69 12.42 -1.77
C GLY A 72 22.73 13.25 -1.00
N ARG A 73 23.19 12.79 0.18
CA ARG A 73 24.29 13.43 0.92
C ARG A 73 25.67 13.04 0.39
N VAL A 74 25.76 11.94 -0.36
CA VAL A 74 27.02 11.37 -0.88
C VAL A 74 27.01 11.21 -2.39
N GLU A 75 25.84 11.06 -3.01
CA GLU A 75 25.65 11.00 -4.46
C GLU A 75 24.85 12.19 -4.96
N LYS A 76 24.91 12.45 -6.27
CA LYS A 76 24.13 13.51 -6.93
C LYS A 76 22.62 13.26 -6.90
N GLU A 77 22.19 11.99 -6.96
CA GLU A 77 20.78 11.63 -7.06
C GLU A 77 20.34 10.74 -5.89
N PRO A 78 19.10 10.91 -5.38
CA PRO A 78 18.54 10.01 -4.40
C PRO A 78 18.24 8.64 -5.02
N VAL A 79 17.99 7.65 -4.18
CA VAL A 79 17.49 6.36 -4.66
C VAL A 79 16.09 6.56 -5.26
N ALA A 80 15.83 5.98 -6.44
CA ALA A 80 14.52 6.00 -7.10
C ALA A 80 13.52 5.04 -6.43
N ILE A 81 13.20 5.31 -5.16
CA ILE A 81 12.41 4.47 -4.26
C ILE A 81 11.03 4.13 -4.86
N CYS A 82 10.35 5.09 -5.46
CA CYS A 82 9.03 4.86 -6.06
C CYS A 82 9.11 3.88 -7.24
N ARG A 83 10.16 3.99 -8.07
CA ARG A 83 10.39 3.07 -9.19
C ARG A 83 10.74 1.67 -8.70
N LEU A 84 11.50 1.55 -7.62
CA LEU A 84 11.79 0.24 -7.00
C LEU A 84 10.53 -0.42 -6.45
N LYS A 85 9.61 0.35 -5.84
CA LYS A 85 8.29 -0.16 -5.44
C LYS A 85 7.52 -0.72 -6.64
N ARG A 86 7.55 -0.01 -7.78
CA ARG A 86 6.97 -0.52 -9.03
C ARG A 86 7.66 -1.80 -9.50
N VAL A 87 8.98 -1.88 -9.47
CA VAL A 87 9.72 -3.10 -9.85
C VAL A 87 9.27 -4.30 -9.00
N ALA A 88 9.13 -4.13 -7.67
CA ALA A 88 8.61 -5.19 -6.82
C ALA A 88 7.18 -5.62 -7.21
N ALA A 89 6.30 -4.64 -7.49
CA ALA A 89 4.92 -4.93 -7.88
C ALA A 89 4.77 -5.58 -9.26
N ASP A 90 5.65 -5.22 -10.21
CA ASP A 90 5.61 -5.70 -11.59
C ASP A 90 6.26 -7.08 -11.74
N ASN A 91 7.14 -7.48 -10.80
CA ASN A 91 7.85 -8.78 -10.83
C ASN A 91 7.42 -9.76 -9.73
N LYS A 92 6.39 -9.42 -8.95
CA LYS A 92 5.84 -10.33 -7.92
C LYS A 92 5.10 -11.50 -8.58
N GLU A 93 5.08 -12.62 -7.87
CA GLU A 93 4.12 -13.69 -8.10
C GLU A 93 2.75 -13.32 -7.48
N ASP A 94 1.71 -14.12 -7.74
CA ASP A 94 0.41 -13.91 -7.09
C ASP A 94 0.55 -13.99 -5.56
N VAL A 95 -0.05 -13.02 -4.88
CA VAL A 95 0.09 -12.84 -3.43
C VAL A 95 -1.15 -13.23 -2.65
N ARG A 96 -2.24 -13.65 -3.31
CA ARG A 96 -3.52 -13.98 -2.63
C ARG A 96 -3.36 -14.96 -1.48
N ALA A 97 -2.53 -15.99 -1.66
CA ALA A 97 -2.23 -16.99 -0.64
C ALA A 97 -1.43 -16.43 0.56
N ARG A 98 -0.78 -15.27 0.41
CA ARG A 98 0.01 -14.58 1.44
C ARG A 98 -0.76 -13.48 2.16
N LEU A 99 -1.97 -13.14 1.69
CA LEU A 99 -2.80 -12.11 2.33
C LEU A 99 -3.38 -12.64 3.65
N THR A 100 -3.47 -11.79 4.66
CA THR A 100 -4.03 -12.15 5.98
C THR A 100 -5.39 -12.80 5.82
N PRO A 101 -5.59 -14.06 6.24
CA PRO A 101 -6.84 -14.78 6.03
C PRO A 101 -7.98 -14.07 6.76
N ILE A 102 -9.17 -14.17 6.20
CA ILE A 102 -10.36 -13.62 6.81
C ILE A 102 -11.11 -14.76 7.49
N PRO A 103 -11.44 -14.65 8.79
CA PRO A 103 -12.09 -15.73 9.52
C PRO A 103 -13.47 -16.05 8.92
N GLU A 104 -13.80 -17.34 8.90
CA GLU A 104 -15.12 -17.82 8.48
C GLU A 104 -16.20 -17.32 9.45
N GLN A 105 -15.95 -17.47 10.76
CA GLN A 105 -16.82 -16.95 11.81
C GLN A 105 -16.64 -15.44 11.95
N ARG A 106 -17.72 -14.70 11.67
CA ARG A 106 -17.77 -13.24 11.79
C ARG A 106 -17.95 -12.83 13.23
N ASN A 107 -17.49 -11.63 13.56
CA ASN A 107 -17.63 -11.04 14.89
C ASN A 107 -19.04 -10.46 15.17
N GLY A 108 -19.97 -10.63 14.22
CA GLY A 108 -21.36 -10.18 14.31
C GLY A 108 -21.58 -8.69 14.06
N LYS A 109 -20.53 -7.91 13.77
CA LYS A 109 -20.61 -6.46 13.52
C LYS A 109 -20.50 -6.15 12.03
N ARG A 110 -21.30 -5.19 11.58
CA ARG A 110 -21.34 -4.70 10.20
C ARG A 110 -20.87 -3.26 10.12
N ILE A 111 -20.14 -2.94 9.06
CA ILE A 111 -19.62 -1.59 8.78
C ILE A 111 -20.03 -1.22 7.36
N ALA A 112 -20.59 -0.02 7.19
CA ALA A 112 -20.88 0.55 5.89
C ALA A 112 -19.83 1.63 5.56
N CYS A 113 -19.22 1.51 4.40
CA CYS A 113 -18.32 2.51 3.83
C CYS A 113 -18.99 3.14 2.61
N VAL A 114 -19.06 4.46 2.58
CA VAL A 114 -19.63 5.22 1.44
C VAL A 114 -18.47 5.77 0.60
N GLY A 115 -18.47 5.42 -0.67
CA GLY A 115 -17.35 5.53 -1.61
C GLY A 115 -16.42 4.32 -1.56
N ALA A 116 -15.99 3.85 -2.72
CA ALA A 116 -15.04 2.76 -2.96
C ALA A 116 -13.65 3.30 -3.35
N GLY A 117 -13.27 4.45 -2.79
CA GLY A 117 -11.92 5.01 -2.92
C GLY A 117 -10.89 4.35 -1.98
N PRO A 118 -9.63 4.82 -2.02
CA PRO A 118 -8.55 4.25 -1.21
C PRO A 118 -8.83 4.21 0.30
N ALA A 119 -9.57 5.19 0.84
CA ALA A 119 -9.91 5.26 2.25
C ALA A 119 -10.80 4.09 2.69
N SER A 120 -11.94 3.89 2.05
CA SER A 120 -12.87 2.80 2.36
C SER A 120 -12.28 1.42 2.10
N LEU A 121 -11.48 1.29 1.03
CA LEU A 121 -10.77 0.05 0.74
C LEU A 121 -9.71 -0.27 1.80
N THR A 122 -9.06 0.74 2.39
CA THR A 122 -8.16 0.55 3.53
C THR A 122 -8.93 0.04 4.76
N VAL A 123 -10.10 0.63 5.05
CA VAL A 123 -10.97 0.17 6.14
C VAL A 123 -11.37 -1.30 5.93
N ALA A 124 -11.76 -1.66 4.71
CA ALA A 124 -12.13 -3.03 4.37
C ALA A 124 -10.96 -4.01 4.53
N ARG A 125 -9.77 -3.66 4.02
CA ARG A 125 -8.54 -4.47 4.14
C ARG A 125 -8.21 -4.75 5.60
N ASP A 126 -8.31 -3.75 6.47
CA ASP A 126 -7.81 -3.85 7.85
C ASP A 126 -8.83 -4.50 8.80
N LEU A 127 -10.13 -4.28 8.56
CA LEU A 127 -11.19 -4.77 9.45
C LEU A 127 -11.73 -6.15 9.03
N ALA A 128 -11.70 -6.52 7.75
CA ALA A 128 -12.20 -7.83 7.34
C ALA A 128 -11.42 -9.00 8.00
N PRO A 129 -10.08 -8.97 8.14
CA PRO A 129 -9.33 -9.98 8.90
C PRO A 129 -9.70 -10.07 10.39
N LEU A 130 -10.29 -9.01 10.96
CA LEU A 130 -10.80 -8.99 12.34
C LEU A 130 -12.24 -9.54 12.45
N GLY A 131 -12.79 -10.07 11.35
CA GLY A 131 -14.09 -10.72 11.29
C GLY A 131 -15.28 -9.78 11.13
N TYR A 132 -15.05 -8.50 10.83
CA TYR A 132 -16.14 -7.58 10.48
C TYR A 132 -16.70 -7.91 9.09
N GLU A 133 -18.00 -7.68 8.92
CA GLU A 133 -18.65 -7.67 7.61
C GLU A 133 -18.70 -6.22 7.10
N ILE A 134 -18.08 -5.97 5.95
CA ILE A 134 -17.89 -4.63 5.40
C ILE A 134 -18.73 -4.50 4.13
N HIS A 135 -19.57 -3.48 4.07
CA HIS A 135 -20.35 -3.10 2.89
C HIS A 135 -19.75 -1.83 2.29
N ILE A 136 -19.30 -1.88 1.05
CA ILE A 136 -18.77 -0.72 0.33
C ILE A 136 -19.79 -0.29 -0.72
N PHE A 137 -20.29 0.93 -0.61
CA PHE A 137 -21.23 1.53 -1.56
C PHE A 137 -20.50 2.55 -2.43
N ASP A 138 -20.71 2.53 -3.73
CA ASP A 138 -20.21 3.58 -4.63
C ASP A 138 -21.16 3.78 -5.80
N SER A 139 -21.31 5.04 -6.24
CA SER A 139 -22.08 5.41 -7.42
C SER A 139 -21.41 5.00 -8.73
N GLU A 140 -20.09 4.81 -8.71
CA GLU A 140 -19.29 4.37 -9.85
C GLU A 140 -19.47 2.86 -10.10
N PRO A 141 -19.27 2.38 -11.34
CA PRO A 141 -19.46 0.97 -11.70
C PRO A 141 -18.37 0.04 -11.16
N LYS A 142 -17.21 0.58 -10.72
CA LYS A 142 -16.08 -0.18 -10.19
C LYS A 142 -15.40 0.56 -9.05
N GLY A 143 -14.84 -0.21 -8.11
CA GLY A 143 -14.01 0.31 -7.02
C GLY A 143 -12.71 0.96 -7.49
N GLY A 144 -12.21 1.90 -6.71
CA GLY A 144 -11.01 2.69 -6.94
C GLY A 144 -11.24 4.19 -6.70
N GLY A 145 -12.46 4.70 -6.88
CA GLY A 145 -12.73 6.13 -6.73
C GLY A 145 -11.78 6.99 -7.58
N PHE A 146 -11.17 8.02 -6.97
CA PHE A 146 -10.29 8.96 -7.67
C PHE A 146 -9.13 8.30 -8.43
N ILE A 147 -8.51 7.25 -7.89
CA ILE A 147 -7.38 6.60 -8.55
C ILE A 147 -7.79 5.93 -9.87
N ARG A 148 -9.07 5.54 -10.01
CA ARG A 148 -9.63 5.02 -11.26
C ARG A 148 -10.15 6.13 -12.16
N SER A 149 -10.91 7.08 -11.62
CA SER A 149 -11.66 8.04 -12.44
C SER A 149 -10.83 9.21 -12.96
N GLN A 150 -9.73 9.57 -12.29
CA GLN A 150 -8.99 10.80 -12.58
C GLN A 150 -7.53 10.58 -13.03
N ILE A 151 -6.90 9.46 -12.67
CA ILE A 151 -5.50 9.22 -13.05
C ILE A 151 -5.45 8.67 -14.48
N PRO A 152 -4.69 9.29 -15.40
CA PRO A 152 -4.62 8.82 -16.78
C PRO A 152 -4.10 7.39 -16.90
N ARG A 153 -4.69 6.59 -17.79
CA ARG A 153 -4.37 5.16 -18.01
C ARG A 153 -2.88 4.91 -18.30
N PHE A 154 -2.22 5.80 -19.03
CA PHE A 154 -0.78 5.67 -19.32
C PHE A 154 0.11 5.81 -18.07
N ARG A 155 -0.40 6.49 -17.02
CA ARG A 155 0.28 6.63 -15.72
C ARG A 155 -0.09 5.48 -14.79
N LEU A 156 -1.37 5.12 -14.75
CA LEU A 156 -1.89 4.03 -13.93
C LEU A 156 -2.83 3.14 -14.77
N PRO A 157 -2.36 1.98 -15.25
CA PRO A 157 -3.19 1.04 -16.01
C PRO A 157 -4.33 0.48 -15.15
N GLU A 158 -5.49 0.25 -15.75
CA GLU A 158 -6.68 -0.24 -15.04
C GLU A 158 -6.47 -1.65 -14.49
N GLU A 159 -5.65 -2.46 -15.15
CA GLU A 159 -5.36 -3.84 -14.73
C GLU A 159 -4.67 -3.88 -13.37
N ILE A 160 -3.84 -2.87 -13.06
CA ILE A 160 -3.17 -2.73 -11.77
C ILE A 160 -4.18 -2.31 -10.69
N ILE A 161 -5.15 -1.46 -11.05
CA ILE A 161 -6.21 -1.06 -10.13
C ILE A 161 -7.12 -2.26 -9.85
N ASP A 162 -7.57 -2.97 -10.89
CA ASP A 162 -8.42 -4.15 -10.79
C ASP A 162 -7.73 -5.24 -9.94
N GLU A 163 -6.43 -5.47 -10.14
CA GLU A 163 -5.65 -6.41 -9.34
C GLU A 163 -5.65 -6.04 -7.84
N GLU A 164 -5.20 -4.82 -7.49
CA GLU A 164 -5.01 -4.47 -6.08
C GLU A 164 -6.31 -4.14 -5.34
N VAL A 165 -7.33 -3.65 -6.04
CA VAL A 165 -8.69 -3.54 -5.49
C VAL A 165 -9.25 -4.95 -5.25
N GLY A 166 -9.04 -5.89 -6.18
CA GLY A 166 -9.45 -7.29 -6.05
C GLY A 166 -8.82 -7.99 -4.84
N TYR A 167 -7.57 -7.67 -4.49
CA TYR A 167 -6.95 -8.15 -3.24
C TYR A 167 -7.69 -7.74 -1.96
N ILE A 168 -8.63 -6.82 -2.05
CA ILE A 168 -9.46 -6.36 -0.93
C ILE A 168 -10.90 -6.84 -1.11
N THR A 169 -11.49 -6.65 -2.30
CA THR A 169 -12.91 -6.89 -2.55
C THR A 169 -13.25 -8.34 -2.82
N ASP A 170 -12.32 -9.14 -3.34
CA ASP A 170 -12.60 -10.52 -3.76
C ASP A 170 -12.39 -11.51 -2.60
N ARG A 171 -12.60 -11.04 -1.37
CA ARG A 171 -12.30 -11.79 -0.14
C ARG A 171 -13.53 -11.83 0.77
N GLY A 172 -13.67 -12.91 1.53
CA GLY A 172 -14.87 -13.14 2.34
C GLY A 172 -15.11 -12.04 3.36
N GLY A 173 -16.34 -11.52 3.44
CA GLY A 173 -16.71 -10.46 4.38
C GLY A 173 -16.56 -9.04 3.87
N VAL A 174 -16.14 -8.85 2.62
CA VAL A 174 -16.28 -7.57 1.91
C VAL A 174 -17.36 -7.73 0.85
N ILE A 175 -18.36 -6.85 0.88
CA ILE A 175 -19.52 -6.87 -0.01
C ILE A 175 -19.57 -5.52 -0.71
N THR A 176 -19.54 -5.53 -2.04
CA THR A 176 -19.49 -4.31 -2.86
C THR A 176 -20.83 -4.04 -3.52
N HIS A 177 -21.28 -2.79 -3.42
CA HIS A 177 -22.53 -2.26 -3.96
C HIS A 177 -22.18 -1.11 -4.92
N TYR A 178 -21.79 -1.47 -6.14
CA TYR A 178 -21.40 -0.51 -7.18
C TYR A 178 -22.58 -0.09 -8.04
N GLY A 179 -22.50 1.12 -8.61
CA GLY A 179 -23.57 1.71 -9.40
C GLY A 179 -24.83 2.06 -8.58
N GLN A 180 -24.74 2.09 -7.25
CA GLN A 180 -25.84 2.45 -6.37
C GLN A 180 -25.70 3.92 -5.97
N ARG A 181 -26.72 4.72 -6.28
CA ARG A 181 -26.81 6.14 -5.91
C ARG A 181 -27.67 6.33 -4.67
#